data_AF-A0A067QD28-F1
#
_entry.id   AF-A0A067QD28-F1
#
_cell.length_a   1.000
_cell.length_b   1.000
_cell.length_c   1.000
_cell.angle_alpha   90.00
_cell.angle_beta   90.00
_cell.angle_gamma   90.00
#
_symmetry.space_group_name_H-M   'P 1'
#
loop_
_entity.id
_entity.type
_entity.pdbx_description
1 polymer ?
#
loop_
_entity_poly.entity_id
_entity_poly.type
_entity_poly.pdbx_seq_one_letter_code
_entity_poly.pdbx_strand_id
1 'polypeptide(L)'
;EPASDYCPSFNHPDADIILRSSSNTHFKSFKTILSLSSPIFADMFLVSQPPTPSTFDDPDSTKDGLPVVPLSGTHSSVKALLEFCHPCENPTLRSLEEVKTILELAQMYEIAFIIKSLEPQLLKFAEKDPMRVYAIACIYELKNVAIEAAKLTLRHPANEMFPGRHTTLASEFKLISAQSIFRLQTYREDC
;
A
#
# COMPACT_ATOMS: atom_id res chain seq x y z
N GLU A 1 -8.16 -31.39 9.66
CA GLU A 1 -8.58 -30.75 8.40
C GLU A 1 -7.38 -30.03 7.80
N PRO A 2 -7.22 -29.99 6.47
CA PRO A 2 -6.25 -29.08 5.87
C PRO A 2 -6.63 -27.65 6.25
N ALA A 3 -5.64 -26.83 6.64
CA ALA A 3 -5.87 -25.43 6.92
C ALA A 3 -6.50 -24.76 5.69
N SER A 4 -7.64 -24.08 5.89
CA SER A 4 -8.29 -23.33 4.82
C SER A 4 -7.30 -22.31 4.25
N ASP A 5 -7.15 -22.27 2.93
CA ASP A 5 -6.28 -21.31 2.24
C ASP A 5 -6.93 -19.92 2.07
N TYR A 6 -8.08 -19.72 2.71
CA TYR A 6 -8.80 -18.46 2.80
C TYR A 6 -8.30 -17.62 3.98
N CYS A 7 -8.27 -16.30 3.77
CA CYS A 7 -8.07 -15.35 4.86
C CYS A 7 -9.33 -15.33 5.75
N PRO A 8 -9.22 -15.56 7.07
CA PRO A 8 -10.39 -15.62 7.96
C PRO A 8 -11.20 -14.31 8.01
N SER A 9 -10.55 -13.15 7.84
CA SER A 9 -11.22 -11.85 7.83
C SER A 9 -11.90 -11.50 6.51
N PHE A 10 -11.65 -12.29 5.45
CA PHE A 10 -12.20 -12.09 4.11
C PHE A 10 -12.72 -13.43 3.56
N ASN A 11 -13.80 -13.93 4.15
CA ASN A 11 -14.46 -15.18 3.77
C ASN A 11 -15.99 -15.08 3.86
N HIS A 12 -16.57 -13.96 3.39
CA HIS A 12 -18.02 -13.76 3.43
C HIS A 12 -18.74 -14.69 2.43
N PRO A 13 -19.87 -15.33 2.80
CA PRO A 13 -20.59 -16.26 1.91
C PRO A 13 -21.14 -15.58 0.66
N ASP A 14 -21.60 -14.33 0.78
CA ASP A 14 -22.19 -13.58 -0.34
C ASP A 14 -21.16 -12.85 -1.24
N ALA A 15 -19.87 -13.12 -1.05
CA ALA A 15 -18.83 -12.54 -1.89
C ALA A 15 -18.99 -12.96 -3.36
N ASP A 16 -18.75 -12.04 -4.28
CA ASP A 16 -18.91 -12.24 -5.73
C ASP A 16 -17.57 -12.33 -6.49
N ILE A 17 -16.45 -12.29 -5.74
CA ILE A 17 -15.09 -12.40 -6.27
C ILE A 17 -14.12 -12.94 -5.23
N ILE A 18 -13.07 -13.62 -5.72
CA ILE A 18 -11.93 -14.06 -4.93
C ILE A 18 -10.67 -13.32 -5.42
N LEU A 19 -9.96 -12.68 -4.51
CA LEU A 19 -8.64 -12.13 -4.78
C LEU A 19 -7.56 -13.09 -4.26
N ARG A 20 -6.52 -13.34 -5.04
CA ARG A 20 -5.43 -14.25 -4.68
C ARG A 20 -4.12 -13.47 -4.51
N SER A 21 -3.55 -13.53 -3.31
CA SER A 21 -2.21 -12.97 -3.03
C SER A 21 -1.09 -13.79 -3.68
N SER A 22 0.12 -13.22 -3.80
CA SER A 22 1.31 -13.94 -4.28
C SER A 22 1.74 -15.10 -3.37
N SER A 23 1.29 -15.10 -2.11
CA SER A 23 1.47 -16.20 -1.17
C SER A 23 0.35 -17.27 -1.25
N ASN A 24 -0.44 -17.27 -2.32
CA ASN A 24 -1.56 -18.19 -2.56
C ASN A 24 -2.66 -18.19 -1.48
N THR A 25 -2.77 -17.12 -0.68
CA THR A 25 -3.96 -16.91 0.16
C THR A 25 -5.09 -16.31 -0.66
N HIS A 26 -6.30 -16.82 -0.48
CA HIS A 26 -7.53 -16.35 -1.10
C HIS A 26 -8.32 -15.41 -0.19
N PHE A 27 -8.88 -14.35 -0.75
CA PHE A 27 -9.65 -13.32 -0.07
C PHE A 27 -10.99 -13.17 -0.78
N LYS A 28 -12.09 -13.60 -0.15
CA LYS A 28 -13.44 -13.34 -0.66
C LYS A 28 -13.80 -11.87 -0.43
N SER A 29 -14.26 -11.20 -1.48
CA SER A 29 -14.56 -9.78 -1.45
C SER A 29 -15.78 -9.43 -2.31
N PHE A 30 -16.07 -8.14 -2.43
CA PHE A 30 -17.19 -7.63 -3.22
C PHE A 30 -16.67 -6.74 -4.34
N LYS A 31 -17.00 -7.08 -5.59
CA LYS A 31 -16.65 -6.29 -6.79
C LYS A 31 -17.07 -4.85 -6.62
N THR A 32 -18.29 -4.61 -6.13
CA THR A 32 -18.82 -3.25 -5.91
C THR A 32 -17.91 -2.40 -5.03
N ILE A 33 -17.44 -2.93 -3.89
CA ILE A 33 -16.57 -2.18 -2.97
C ILE A 33 -15.22 -1.86 -3.62
N LEU A 34 -14.64 -2.86 -4.30
CA LEU A 34 -13.35 -2.73 -4.97
C LEU A 34 -13.42 -1.76 -6.17
N SER A 35 -14.47 -1.84 -6.99
CA SER A 35 -14.69 -0.95 -8.14
C SER A 35 -14.95 0.50 -7.73
N LEU A 36 -15.63 0.73 -6.60
CA LEU A 36 -15.79 2.07 -6.04
C LEU A 36 -14.49 2.63 -5.46
N SER A 37 -13.59 1.74 -5.01
CA SER A 37 -12.30 2.10 -4.43
C SER A 37 -11.21 2.35 -5.47
N SER A 38 -11.32 1.71 -6.65
CA SER A 38 -10.26 1.65 -7.66
C SER A 38 -10.84 1.56 -9.08
N PRO A 39 -10.45 2.48 -9.98
CA PRO A 39 -10.78 2.36 -11.40
C PRO A 39 -10.13 1.13 -12.04
N ILE A 40 -8.91 0.77 -11.62
CA ILE A 40 -8.22 -0.45 -12.09
C ILE A 40 -9.05 -1.70 -11.77
N PHE A 41 -9.63 -1.81 -10.57
CA PHE A 41 -10.52 -2.92 -10.25
C PHE A 41 -11.83 -2.86 -11.02
N ALA A 42 -12.41 -1.66 -11.21
CA ALA A 42 -13.60 -1.50 -12.04
C ALA A 42 -13.38 -2.03 -13.47
N ASP A 43 -12.30 -1.60 -14.11
CA ASP A 43 -11.93 -2.02 -15.46
C ASP A 43 -11.61 -3.52 -15.52
N MET A 44 -10.86 -4.03 -14.56
CA MET A 44 -10.48 -5.45 -14.47
C MET A 44 -11.72 -6.36 -14.42
N PHE A 45 -12.77 -5.97 -13.70
CA PHE A 45 -13.99 -6.77 -13.59
C PHE A 45 -14.93 -6.61 -14.78
N LEU A 46 -14.84 -5.53 -15.54
CA LEU A 46 -15.57 -5.36 -16.81
C LEU A 46 -14.99 -6.25 -17.92
N VAL A 47 -13.67 -6.41 -17.95
CA VAL A 47 -12.97 -7.25 -18.94
C VAL A 47 -13.08 -8.74 -18.60
N SER A 48 -13.21 -9.07 -17.31
CA SER A 48 -13.46 -10.43 -16.82
C SER A 48 -14.89 -10.86 -17.17
N GLN A 49 -15.13 -11.28 -18.42
CA GLN A 49 -16.42 -11.82 -18.85
C GLN A 49 -16.81 -13.03 -18.00
N PRO A 50 -18.12 -13.26 -17.76
CA PRO A 50 -18.57 -14.52 -17.19
C PRO A 50 -18.08 -15.66 -18.10
N PRO A 51 -17.54 -16.75 -17.53
CA PRO A 51 -17.01 -17.85 -18.33
C PRO A 51 -18.13 -18.38 -19.22
N THR A 52 -18.02 -18.14 -20.53
CA THR A 52 -18.67 -18.99 -21.50
C THR A 52 -18.04 -20.38 -21.36
N PRO A 53 -18.81 -21.48 -21.31
CA PRO A 53 -18.25 -22.82 -21.22
C PRO A 53 -17.56 -23.16 -22.55
N SER A 54 -16.34 -22.69 -22.73
CA SER A 54 -15.54 -22.90 -23.93
C SER A 54 -14.12 -23.27 -23.52
N THR A 55 -13.95 -24.57 -23.25
CA THR A 55 -12.80 -25.47 -23.54
C THR A 55 -11.36 -25.05 -23.22
N PHE A 56 -11.11 -23.89 -22.60
CA PHE A 56 -9.79 -23.43 -22.16
C PHE A 56 -9.87 -22.72 -20.80
N ASP A 57 -10.66 -23.27 -19.86
CA ASP A 57 -10.66 -22.78 -18.49
C ASP A 57 -9.30 -23.07 -17.86
N ASP A 58 -8.50 -22.02 -17.67
CA ASP A 58 -7.35 -22.08 -16.76
C ASP A 58 -7.90 -22.53 -15.40
N PRO A 59 -7.49 -23.70 -14.85
CA PRO A 59 -8.07 -24.24 -13.61
C PRO A 59 -7.93 -23.30 -12.41
N ASP A 60 -7.06 -22.29 -12.51
CA ASP A 60 -6.85 -21.25 -11.51
C ASP A 60 -7.74 -20.01 -11.66
N SER A 61 -8.54 -19.91 -12.74
CA SER A 61 -9.37 -18.73 -13.03
C SER A 61 -10.67 -18.66 -12.22
N THR A 62 -11.13 -19.80 -11.68
CA THR A 62 -12.34 -19.88 -10.86
C THR A 62 -12.11 -20.77 -9.64
N LYS A 63 -12.74 -20.41 -8.51
CA LYS A 63 -12.70 -21.17 -7.26
C LYS A 63 -14.03 -21.02 -6.53
N ASP A 64 -14.62 -22.12 -6.05
CA ASP A 64 -15.95 -22.16 -5.44
C ASP A 64 -17.05 -21.52 -6.32
N GLY A 65 -16.91 -21.56 -7.65
CA GLY A 65 -17.83 -20.93 -8.60
C GLY A 65 -17.68 -19.40 -8.72
N LEU A 66 -16.68 -18.81 -8.06
CA LEU A 66 -16.36 -17.39 -8.13
C LEU A 66 -15.11 -17.15 -9.00
N PRO A 67 -15.04 -16.01 -9.71
CA PRO A 67 -13.83 -15.63 -10.45
C PRO A 67 -12.69 -15.33 -9.48
N VAL A 68 -11.49 -15.79 -9.84
CA VAL A 68 -10.25 -15.57 -9.08
C VAL A 68 -9.39 -14.53 -9.81
N VAL A 69 -9.02 -13.47 -9.09
CA VAL A 69 -8.16 -12.41 -9.60
C VAL A 69 -6.83 -12.42 -8.84
N PRO A 70 -5.69 -12.65 -9.49
CA PRO A 70 -4.39 -12.56 -8.84
C PRO A 70 -4.03 -11.09 -8.56
N LEU A 71 -3.53 -10.83 -7.36
CA LEU A 71 -3.02 -9.53 -6.94
C LEU A 71 -1.52 -9.60 -6.66
N SER A 72 -0.81 -8.54 -7.02
CA SER A 72 0.54 -8.32 -6.49
C SER A 72 0.45 -7.98 -5.00
N GLY A 73 1.19 -8.70 -4.17
CA GLY A 73 1.23 -8.50 -2.72
C GLY A 73 1.17 -9.82 -1.95
N THR A 74 1.78 -9.84 -0.77
CA THR A 74 1.73 -10.97 0.15
C THR A 74 0.38 -11.00 0.88
N HIS A 75 0.13 -12.07 1.64
CA HIS A 75 -1.01 -12.17 2.54
C HIS A 75 -1.26 -10.88 3.33
N SER A 76 -0.25 -10.38 4.04
CA SER A 76 -0.39 -9.24 4.95
C SER A 76 -0.68 -7.93 4.21
N SER A 77 -0.04 -7.70 3.07
CA SER A 77 -0.22 -6.46 2.31
C SER A 77 -1.57 -6.42 1.61
N VAL A 78 -2.01 -7.54 1.03
CA VAL A 78 -3.35 -7.65 0.41
C VAL A 78 -4.43 -7.52 1.48
N LYS A 79 -4.26 -8.19 2.62
CA LYS A 79 -5.19 -8.06 3.75
C LYS A 79 -5.38 -6.60 4.17
N ALA A 80 -4.28 -5.88 4.42
CA ALA A 80 -4.35 -4.48 4.84
C ALA A 80 -4.93 -3.58 3.73
N LEU A 81 -4.58 -3.80 2.46
CA LEU A 81 -5.18 -3.07 1.34
C LEU A 81 -6.70 -3.22 1.30
N LEU A 82 -7.20 -4.44 1.54
CA LEU A 82 -8.63 -4.72 1.59
C LEU A 82 -9.29 -4.14 2.84
N GLU A 83 -8.64 -4.18 4.00
CA GLU A 83 -9.15 -3.52 5.21
C GLU A 83 -9.32 -2.01 5.02
N PHE A 84 -8.46 -1.35 4.22
CA PHE A 84 -8.68 0.05 3.85
C PHE A 84 -9.90 0.26 2.93
N CYS A 85 -10.19 -0.68 2.02
CA CYS A 85 -11.28 -0.53 1.05
C CYS A 85 -12.66 -0.87 1.62
N HIS A 86 -12.70 -1.70 2.66
CA HIS A 86 -13.95 -2.18 3.25
C HIS A 86 -14.39 -1.28 4.41
N PRO A 87 -15.70 -1.26 4.75
CA PRO A 87 -16.23 -0.48 5.86
C PRO A 87 -15.88 -1.11 7.22
N CYS A 88 -14.58 -1.20 7.51
CA CYS A 88 -14.04 -1.66 8.78
C CYS A 88 -13.00 -0.66 9.31
N GLU A 89 -12.42 -0.96 10.48
CA GLU A 89 -11.35 -0.13 11.02
C GLU A 89 -10.10 -0.21 10.12
N ASN A 90 -9.56 0.96 9.76
CA ASN A 90 -8.31 1.02 9.01
C ASN A 90 -7.20 0.27 9.75
N PRO A 91 -6.36 -0.52 9.04
CA PRO A 91 -5.31 -1.28 9.67
C PRO A 91 -4.25 -0.36 10.26
N THR A 92 -3.71 -0.76 11.41
CA THR A 92 -2.52 -0.12 11.97
C THR A 92 -1.28 -0.75 11.35
N LEU A 93 -0.53 0.05 10.60
CA LEU A 93 0.75 -0.35 10.03
C LEU A 93 1.85 -0.16 11.08
N ARG A 94 2.71 -1.17 11.24
CA ARG A 94 3.69 -1.25 12.34
C ARG A 94 5.07 -0.77 11.95
N SER A 95 5.32 -0.58 10.66
CA SER A 95 6.63 -0.15 10.14
C SER A 95 6.49 0.71 8.89
N LEU A 96 7.54 1.49 8.59
CA LEU A 96 7.64 2.24 7.34
C LEU A 96 7.69 1.32 6.11
N GLU A 97 8.19 0.09 6.24
CA GLU A 97 8.18 -0.90 5.15
C GLU A 97 6.75 -1.35 4.81
N GLU A 98 5.91 -1.55 5.83
CA GLU A 98 4.47 -1.83 5.62
C GLU A 98 3.79 -0.64 4.95
N VAL A 99 4.03 0.58 5.43
CA VAL A 99 3.48 1.81 4.82
C VAL A 99 3.89 1.93 3.36
N LYS A 100 5.17 1.73 3.04
CA LYS A 100 5.67 1.78 1.66
C LYS A 100 5.01 0.73 0.79
N THR A 101 4.92 -0.52 1.27
CA THR A 101 4.26 -1.61 0.55
C THR A 101 2.80 -1.26 0.24
N ILE A 102 2.06 -0.69 1.20
CA ILE A 102 0.67 -0.31 0.97
C ILE A 102 0.55 0.88 0.02
N LEU A 103 1.44 1.87 0.09
CA LEU A 103 1.46 2.99 -0.86
C LEU A 103 1.78 2.52 -2.28
N GLU A 104 2.70 1.58 -2.46
CA GLU A 104 3.01 0.97 -3.77
C GLU A 104 1.78 0.23 -4.34
N LEU A 105 1.09 -0.58 -3.53
CA LEU A 105 -0.13 -1.26 -3.95
C LEU A 105 -1.26 -0.27 -4.25
N ALA A 106 -1.45 0.74 -3.40
CA ALA A 106 -2.46 1.77 -3.60
C ALA A 106 -2.21 2.56 -4.88
N GLN A 107 -0.95 2.87 -5.21
CA GLN A 107 -0.60 3.51 -6.47
C GLN A 107 -0.85 2.57 -7.66
N MET A 108 -0.43 1.31 -7.57
CA MET A 108 -0.60 0.32 -8.65
C MET A 108 -2.06 0.04 -8.99
N TYR A 109 -2.94 0.02 -7.99
CA TYR A 109 -4.39 -0.13 -8.18
C TYR A 109 -5.14 1.20 -8.18
N GLU A 110 -4.47 2.34 -8.23
CA GLU A 110 -5.09 3.68 -8.22
C GLU A 110 -6.11 3.93 -7.08
N ILE A 111 -5.83 3.43 -5.88
CA ILE A 111 -6.66 3.62 -4.68
C ILE A 111 -6.25 4.92 -3.97
N ALA A 112 -6.68 6.05 -4.51
CA ALA A 112 -6.21 7.38 -4.11
C ALA A 112 -6.48 7.74 -2.63
N PHE A 113 -7.56 7.24 -2.02
CA PHE A 113 -7.91 7.60 -0.65
C PHE A 113 -6.95 7.01 0.39
N ILE A 114 -6.33 5.85 0.10
CA ILE A 114 -5.37 5.20 1.01
C ILE A 114 -4.17 6.11 1.27
N ILE A 115 -3.69 6.77 0.22
CA ILE A 115 -2.55 7.70 0.28
C ILE A 115 -2.80 8.77 1.34
N LYS A 116 -4.01 9.34 1.37
CA LYS A 116 -4.42 10.34 2.38
C LYS A 116 -4.68 9.73 3.75
N SER A 117 -5.28 8.55 3.82
CA SER A 117 -5.58 7.85 5.08
C SER A 117 -4.33 7.48 5.88
N LEU A 118 -3.16 7.40 5.22
CA LEU A 118 -1.89 7.08 5.85
C LEU A 118 -1.16 8.28 6.48
N GLU A 119 -1.57 9.52 6.19
CA GLU A 119 -0.91 10.71 6.73
C GLU A 119 -0.77 10.69 8.27
N PRO A 120 -1.81 10.37 9.06
CA PRO A 120 -1.69 10.36 10.53
C PRO A 120 -0.72 9.29 11.05
N GLN A 121 -0.61 8.15 10.35
CA GLN A 121 0.32 7.09 10.73
C GLN A 121 1.77 7.49 10.39
N LEU A 122 1.99 8.09 9.21
CA LEU A 122 3.29 8.61 8.81
C LEU A 122 3.82 9.67 9.79
N LEU A 123 2.96 10.58 10.26
CA LEU A 123 3.37 11.57 11.26
C LEU A 123 3.81 10.94 12.59
N LYS A 124 3.18 9.82 13.01
CA LYS A 124 3.64 9.07 14.19
C LYS A 124 5.02 8.45 13.99
N PHE A 125 5.31 7.98 12.76
CA PHE A 125 6.64 7.48 12.43
C PHE A 125 7.67 8.60 12.33
N ALA A 126 7.26 9.82 11.95
CA ALA A 126 8.16 10.96 11.79
C ALA A 126 8.81 11.39 13.11
N GLU A 127 8.19 11.12 14.26
CA GLU A 127 8.80 11.37 15.57
C GLU A 127 10.04 10.50 15.83
N LYS A 128 10.15 9.35 15.16
CA LYS A 128 11.31 8.44 15.28
C LYS A 128 12.25 8.54 14.10
N ASP A 129 11.71 8.72 12.90
CA ASP A 129 12.48 8.76 11.68
C ASP A 129 11.94 9.81 10.69
N PRO A 130 12.16 11.10 10.99
CA PRO A 130 11.59 12.19 10.20
C PRO A 130 12.17 12.24 8.79
N MET A 131 13.41 11.79 8.59
CA MET A 131 14.04 11.84 7.27
C MET A 131 13.45 10.82 6.31
N ARG A 132 13.27 9.57 6.77
CA ARG A 132 12.61 8.54 5.97
C ARG A 132 11.17 8.92 5.64
N VAL A 133 10.44 9.48 6.62
CA VAL A 133 9.07 9.95 6.38
C VAL A 133 9.02 11.12 5.41
N TYR A 134 9.95 12.08 5.51
CA TYR A 134 10.06 13.17 4.53
C TYR A 134 10.27 12.64 3.10
N ALA A 135 11.14 11.64 2.94
CA ALA A 135 11.39 11.02 1.66
C ALA A 135 10.15 10.32 1.09
N ILE A 136 9.46 9.50 1.90
CA ILE A 136 8.18 8.87 1.52
C ILE A 136 7.16 9.94 1.14
N ALA A 137 7.01 10.98 1.95
CA ALA A 137 6.05 12.05 1.70
C ALA A 137 6.34 12.81 0.40
N CYS A 138 7.62 12.99 0.04
CA CYS A 138 7.99 13.58 -1.25
C CYS A 138 7.67 12.66 -2.43
N ILE A 139 7.93 11.35 -2.31
CA ILE A 139 7.70 10.36 -3.37
C ILE A 139 6.21 10.25 -3.69
N TYR A 140 5.36 10.24 -2.67
CA TYR A 140 3.90 10.11 -2.81
C TYR A 140 3.15 11.45 -2.76
N GLU A 141 3.87 12.56 -2.93
CA GLU A 141 3.32 13.93 -2.99
C GLU A 141 2.45 14.37 -1.79
N LEU A 142 2.72 13.81 -0.61
CA LEU A 142 2.05 14.12 0.66
C LEU A 142 2.59 15.41 1.27
N LYS A 143 2.19 16.56 0.71
CA LYS A 143 2.73 17.89 1.08
C LYS A 143 2.68 18.18 2.59
N ASN A 144 1.56 17.89 3.26
CA ASN A 144 1.41 18.17 4.69
C ASN A 144 2.39 17.32 5.53
N VAL A 145 2.49 16.03 5.21
CA VAL A 145 3.43 15.12 5.89
C VAL A 145 4.87 15.55 5.63
N ALA A 146 5.21 15.96 4.41
CA ALA A 146 6.55 16.44 4.08
C ALA A 146 6.92 17.68 4.90
N ILE A 147 6.01 18.64 5.06
CA ILE A 147 6.24 19.85 5.86
C ILE A 147 6.47 19.49 7.33
N GLU A 148 5.59 18.68 7.92
CA GLU A 148 5.72 18.30 9.33
C GLU A 148 6.96 17.44 9.59
N ALA A 149 7.26 16.49 8.70
CA ALA A 149 8.49 15.70 8.78
C ALA A 149 9.73 16.59 8.66
N ALA A 150 9.75 17.57 7.76
CA ALA A 150 10.85 18.52 7.61
C ALA A 150 11.10 19.31 8.91
N LYS A 151 10.05 19.81 9.57
CA LYS A 151 10.16 20.46 10.89
C LYS A 151 10.76 19.53 11.93
N LEU A 152 10.32 18.28 11.98
CA LEU A 152 10.84 17.29 12.91
C LEU A 152 12.31 16.97 12.66
N THR A 153 12.79 17.05 11.40
CA THR A 153 14.22 16.90 11.14
C THR A 153 15.05 17.93 11.90
N LEU A 154 14.58 19.17 12.11
CA LEU A 154 15.35 20.23 12.80
C LEU A 154 15.78 19.84 14.22
N ARG A 155 15.06 18.90 14.84
CA ARG A 155 15.40 18.35 16.16
C ARG A 155 16.62 17.41 16.14
N HIS A 156 17.05 16.99 14.96
CA HIS A 156 18.18 16.10 14.75
C HIS A 156 19.36 16.85 14.10
N PRO A 157 20.61 16.54 14.49
CA PRO A 157 21.79 17.13 13.87
C PRO A 157 21.94 16.69 12.41
N ALA A 158 22.49 17.55 11.56
CA ALA A 158 22.55 17.33 10.12
C ALA A 158 23.36 16.09 9.70
N ASN A 159 24.30 15.64 10.55
CA ASN A 159 25.09 14.43 10.34
C ASN A 159 24.29 13.12 10.54
N GLU A 160 23.15 13.16 11.23
CA GLU A 160 22.24 12.01 11.38
C GLU A 160 21.31 11.84 10.17
N MET A 161 21.07 12.91 9.39
CA MET A 161 20.20 12.88 8.21
C MET A 161 20.80 12.10 7.04
N PHE A 162 22.11 12.28 6.82
CA PHE A 162 22.81 11.62 5.73
C PHE A 162 23.67 10.51 6.30
N PRO A 163 23.28 9.24 6.12
CA PRO A 163 24.10 8.12 6.54
C PRO A 163 25.53 8.30 6.01
N GLY A 164 26.52 8.24 6.92
CA GLY A 164 27.93 8.23 6.56
C GLY A 164 28.27 7.03 5.67
N ARG A 165 29.52 6.94 5.19
CA ARG A 165 29.98 5.95 4.18
C ARG A 165 29.70 4.47 4.47
N HIS A 166 29.28 4.11 5.68
CA HIS A 166 29.07 2.73 6.12
C HIS A 166 27.62 2.37 6.44
N THR A 167 26.67 3.29 6.26
CA THR A 167 25.26 3.03 6.59
C THR A 167 24.46 2.79 5.31
N THR A 168 23.70 1.69 5.29
CA THR A 168 22.81 1.37 4.17
C THR A 168 21.70 2.41 4.08
N LEU A 169 21.63 3.12 2.95
CA LEU A 169 20.53 4.04 2.65
C LEU A 169 19.22 3.27 2.56
N ALA A 170 18.20 3.76 3.26
CA ALA A 170 16.85 3.21 3.14
C ALA A 170 16.34 3.35 1.69
N SER A 171 15.43 2.46 1.30
CA SER A 171 15.05 2.29 -0.11
C SER A 171 14.44 3.55 -0.74
N GLU A 172 13.73 4.36 0.04
CA GLU A 172 13.13 5.63 -0.36
C GLU A 172 14.17 6.67 -0.78
N PHE A 173 15.39 6.64 -0.26
CA PHE A 173 16.44 7.57 -0.70
C PHE A 173 16.93 7.27 -2.12
N LYS A 174 16.67 6.07 -2.65
CA LYS A 174 16.93 5.74 -4.05
C LYS A 174 15.89 6.35 -5.00
N LEU A 175 14.71 6.67 -4.46
CA LEU A 175 13.55 7.12 -5.24
C LEU A 175 13.29 8.62 -5.08
N ILE A 176 13.67 9.21 -3.94
CA ILE A 176 13.51 10.64 -3.70
C ILE A 176 14.37 11.45 -4.68
N SER A 177 13.81 12.54 -5.21
CA SER A 177 14.57 13.44 -6.09
C SER A 177 15.66 14.18 -5.32
N ALA A 178 16.79 14.44 -5.97
CA ALA A 178 17.83 15.31 -5.43
C ALA A 178 17.28 16.72 -5.09
N GLN A 179 16.33 17.22 -5.88
CA GLN A 179 15.67 18.50 -5.62
C GLN A 179 14.95 18.52 -4.27
N SER A 180 14.26 17.44 -3.89
CA SER A 180 13.58 17.32 -2.60
C SER A 180 14.57 17.34 -1.44
N ILE A 181 15.76 16.76 -1.62
CA ILE A 181 16.84 16.78 -0.63
C ILE A 181 17.39 18.21 -0.50
N PHE A 182 17.72 18.88 -1.61
CA PHE A 182 18.19 20.27 -1.58
C PHE A 182 17.19 21.21 -0.91
N ARG A 183 15.89 21.06 -1.19
CA ARG A 183 14.83 21.82 -0.53
C ARG A 183 14.85 21.64 0.99
N LEU A 184 15.02 20.41 1.46
CA LEU A 184 15.11 20.15 2.89
C LEU A 184 16.38 20.75 3.50
N GLN A 185 17.52 20.64 2.81
CA GLN A 185 18.77 21.23 3.27
C GLN A 185 18.65 22.76 3.41
N THR A 186 18.17 23.45 2.37
CA THR A 186 17.93 24.90 2.42
C THR A 186 16.98 25.29 3.55
N TYR A 187 15.86 24.56 3.70
CA TYR A 187 14.92 24.80 4.80
C TYR A 187 15.57 24.76 6.19
N ARG A 188 16.53 23.84 6.38
CA ARG A 188 17.26 23.71 7.65
C ARG A 188 18.33 24.77 7.86
N GLU A 189 18.94 25.26 6.80
CA GLU A 189 19.93 26.35 6.88
C GLU A 189 19.25 27.69 7.21
N ASP A 190 18.00 27.87 6.76
CA ASP A 190 17.20 29.07 6.99
C ASP A 190 16.53 29.15 8.39
N CYS A 191 16.41 28.02 9.11
CA CYS A 191 15.70 27.93 10.40
C CYS A 191 16.66 27.75 11.58
#